data_AF-A0A9D2VF15-F1
#
_entry.id   AF-A0A9D2VF15-F1
#
_cell.length_a   1.000
_cell.length_b   1.000
_cell.length_c   1.000
_cell.angle_alpha   90.00
_cell.angle_beta   90.00
_cell.angle_gamma   90.00
#
_symmetry.space_group_name_H-M   'P 1'
#
loop_
_entity.id
_entity.type
_entity.pdbx_description
1 polymer ?
#
loop_
_entity_poly.entity_id
_entity_poly.type
_entity_poly.pdbx_seq_one_letter_code
_entity_poly.pdbx_strand_id
1 'polypeptide(L)' 'VMFGGAEAVTKEVRRVIDDFGVVGKGGHVFNFGHGISQFTDPEMVKVLVDEVHSYSAKMHQA' A
#
# COMPACT_ATOMS: atom_id res chain seq x y z
N VAL A 1 -9.83 -6.66 -2.21
CA VAL A 1 -8.51 -6.15 -2.65
C VAL A 1 -7.48 -7.26 -2.70
N MET A 2 -7.10 -7.86 -1.56
CA MET A 2 -6.04 -8.89 -1.53
C MET A 2 -6.33 -10.20 -2.30
N PHE A 3 -7.60 -10.46 -2.67
CA PHE A 3 -8.00 -11.59 -3.53
C PHE A 3 -8.21 -11.19 -5.00
N GLY A 4 -7.97 -9.92 -5.36
CA GLY A 4 -8.22 -9.38 -6.69
C GLY A 4 -7.03 -9.45 -7.65
N GLY A 5 -5.93 -10.09 -7.26
CA GLY A 5 -4.69 -10.13 -8.02
C GLY A 5 -3.84 -8.87 -7.90
N ALA A 6 -2.65 -8.91 -8.50
CA ALA A 6 -1.62 -7.88 -8.35
C ALA A 6 -2.10 -6.48 -8.81
N GLU A 7 -2.82 -6.39 -9.94
CA GLU A 7 -3.32 -5.11 -10.45
C GLU A 7 -4.26 -4.42 -9.46
N ALA A 8 -5.19 -5.17 -8.86
CA ALA A 8 -6.12 -4.63 -7.88
C ALA A 8 -5.41 -4.17 -6.60
N VAL A 9 -4.40 -4.92 -6.15
CA VAL A 9 -3.57 -4.57 -4.99
C VAL A 9 -2.78 -3.30 -5.27
N THR A 10 -2.04 -3.23 -6.38
CA THR A 10 -1.25 -2.06 -6.77
C THR A 10 -2.12 -0.82 -6.91
N LYS A 11 -3.27 -0.93 -7.59
CA LYS A 11 -4.19 0.20 -7.75
C LYS A 11 -4.66 0.76 -6.41
N GLU A 12 -5.03 -0.11 -5.48
CA GLU A 12 -5.55 0.32 -4.18
C GLU A 12 -4.48 0.89 -3.26
N VAL A 13 -3.26 0.30 -3.27
CA VAL A 13 -2.10 0.86 -2.56
C VAL A 13 -1.84 2.30 -3.01
N ARG A 14 -1.79 2.53 -4.32
CA ARG A 14 -1.59 3.88 -4.87
C ARG A 14 -2.70 4.83 -4.47
N ARG A 15 -3.95 4.39 -4.56
CA ARG A 15 -5.12 5.18 -4.17
C ARG A 15 -5.02 5.64 -2.71
N VAL A 16 -4.71 4.73 -1.78
CA VAL A 16 -4.58 5.07 -0.35
C VAL A 16 -3.39 6.00 -0.09
N ILE A 17 -2.27 5.83 -0.79
CA ILE A 17 -1.11 6.73 -0.68
C ILE A 17 -1.46 8.13 -1.22
N ASP A 18 -2.11 8.21 -2.37
CA ASP A 18 -2.51 9.46 -2.99
C ASP A 18 -3.59 10.20 -2.17
N ASP A 19 -4.53 9.46 -1.56
CA ASP A 19 -5.55 10.01 -0.66
C ASP A 19 -4.94 10.65 0.60
N PHE A 20 -3.85 10.10 1.14
CA PHE A 20 -3.11 10.72 2.24
C PHE A 20 -2.28 11.91 1.78
N GLY A 21 -1.55 11.77 0.67
CA GLY A 21 -0.74 12.82 0.05
C GLY A 21 0.71 12.92 0.56
N VAL A 22 1.34 14.07 0.27
CA VAL A 22 2.75 14.35 0.62
C VAL A 22 2.92 14.42 2.14
N VAL A 23 3.89 13.69 2.68
CA VAL A 23 4.21 13.74 4.10
C VAL A 23 5.17 14.90 4.39
N GLY A 24 4.80 15.78 5.32
CA GLY A 24 5.64 16.89 5.77
C GLY A 24 6.51 16.51 6.98
N LYS A 25 6.49 17.32 8.04
CA LYS A 25 7.17 17.02 9.32
C LYS A 25 6.59 15.82 10.09
N GLY A 26 5.47 15.25 9.61
CA GLY A 26 4.83 14.05 10.15
C GLY A 26 5.09 12.81 9.27
N GLY A 27 4.20 11.83 9.31
CA GLY A 27 4.33 10.64 8.47
C GLY A 27 3.03 9.85 8.35
N HIS A 28 3.03 8.90 7.42
CA HIS A 28 1.96 7.94 7.22
C HIS A 28 2.52 6.53 7.34
N VAL A 29 1.96 5.74 8.25
CA VAL A 29 2.26 4.31 8.34
C VAL A 29 1.14 3.57 7.62
N PHE A 30 1.44 3.10 6.41
CA PHE A 30 0.50 2.28 5.65
C PHE A 30 0.26 0.96 6.40
N ASN A 31 -1.00 0.59 6.58
CA ASN A 31 -1.37 -0.68 7.19
C ASN A 31 -2.77 -1.12 6.75
N PHE A 32 -3.14 -2.35 7.08
CA PHE A 32 -4.52 -2.81 6.96
C PHE A 32 -5.39 -2.22 8.07
N GLY A 33 -6.68 -2.02 7.77
CA GLY A 33 -7.68 -1.66 8.78
C GLY A 33 -8.11 -2.83 9.68
N HIS A 34 -7.70 -4.06 9.35
CA HIS A 34 -7.98 -5.29 10.11
C HIS A 34 -6.86 -6.32 9.89
N GLY A 35 -6.87 -7.42 10.65
CA GLY A 35 -5.91 -8.52 10.48
C GLY A 35 -6.07 -9.24 9.13
N ILE A 36 -4.96 -9.62 8.51
CA ILE A 36 -4.97 -10.31 7.21
C ILE A 36 -5.66 -11.69 7.30
N SER A 37 -6.40 -12.08 6.26
CA SER A 37 -7.01 -13.41 6.17
C SER A 37 -5.94 -14.49 5.99
N GLN A 38 -6.07 -15.62 6.68
CA GLN A 38 -5.17 -16.78 6.55
C GLN A 38 -5.15 -17.40 5.14
N PHE A 39 -6.16 -17.09 4.32
CA PHE A 39 -6.26 -17.57 2.95
C PHE A 39 -5.63 -16.61 1.92
N THR A 40 -5.07 -15.48 2.39
CA THR A 40 -4.42 -14.53 1.49
C THR A 40 -3.15 -15.15 0.94
N ASP A 41 -3.01 -15.12 -0.38
CA ASP A 41 -1.79 -15.52 -1.05
C ASP A 41 -0.62 -14.63 -0.58
N PRO A 42 0.45 -15.19 0.00
CA PRO A 42 1.63 -14.43 0.41
C PRO A 42 2.25 -13.59 -0.71
N GLU A 43 2.14 -14.01 -1.97
CA GLU A 43 2.64 -13.22 -3.11
C GLU A 43 1.88 -11.89 -3.25
N MET A 44 0.59 -11.85 -2.92
CA MET A 44 -0.18 -10.60 -2.93
C MET A 44 0.27 -9.66 -1.81
N VAL A 45 0.72 -10.20 -0.67
CA VAL A 45 1.33 -9.41 0.41
C VAL A 45 2.65 -8.80 -0.05
N LYS A 46 3.47 -9.59 -0.76
CA LYS A 46 4.71 -9.09 -1.36
C LYS A 46 4.45 -7.94 -2.34
N VAL A 47 3.49 -8.11 -3.27
CA VAL A 47 3.09 -7.04 -4.20
C VAL A 47 2.67 -5.77 -3.44
N LEU A 48 1.87 -5.91 -2.38
CA LEU A 48 1.46 -4.78 -1.55
C LEU A 48 2.65 -4.06 -0.93
N VAL A 49 3.57 -4.80 -0.29
CA VAL A 49 4.72 -4.22 0.41
C VAL A 49 5.69 -3.54 -0.55
N ASP A 50 6.00 -4.19 -1.68
CA ASP A 50 6.89 -3.65 -2.70
C ASP A 50 6.30 -2.36 -3.33
N GLU A 51 4.99 -2.36 -3.61
CA GLU A 51 4.31 -1.18 -4.14
C GLU A 51 4.25 -0.03 -3.12
N VAL A 52 3.99 -0.33 -1.84
CA VAL A 52 4.00 0.69 -0.77
C VAL A 52 5.36 1.37 -0.71
N HIS A 53 6.46 0.61 -0.67
CA HIS A 53 7.80 1.18 -0.60
C HIS A 53 8.17 1.99 -1.86
N SER A 54 7.89 1.45 -3.04
CA SER A 54 8.28 2.09 -4.30
C SER A 54 7.45 3.34 -4.60
N TYR A 55 6.13 3.28 -4.46
CA TYR A 55 5.23 4.38 -4.81
C TYR A 55 5.22 5.49 -3.76
N SER A 56 5.35 5.17 -2.47
CA SER A 56 5.35 6.19 -1.40
C SER A 56 6.57 7.11 -1.46
N ALA A 57 7.70 6.66 -2.04
CA ALA A 57 8.92 7.45 -2.14
C ALA A 57 8.70 8.86 -2.72
N LYS A 58 7.79 9.01 -3.69
CA LYS A 58 7.44 10.32 -4.29
C LYS A 58 6.71 11.27 -3.32
N MET A 59 6.09 10.73 -2.27
CA MET A 59 5.37 11.51 -1.25
C MET A 59 6.28 12.03 -0.13
N HIS A 60 7.54 11.60 -0.10
CA HIS A 60 8.53 12.05 0.88
C HIS A 60 9.44 13.17 0.36
N GLN A 61 9.37 13.48 -0.94
CA GLN A 61 10.15 14.56 -1.54
C GLN A 61 9.31 15.84 -1.53
N ALA A 62 9.76 16.83 -0.75
CA ALA A 62 9.24 18.19 -0.73
C ALA A 62 10.02 19.08 -1.71
#